data_AF-A0A850VFM1-F1
#
_entry.id   AF-A0A850VFM1-F1
#
_cell.length_a   1.000
_cell.length_b   1.000
_cell.length_c   1.000
_cell.angle_alpha   90.00
_cell.angle_beta   90.00
_cell.angle_gamma   90.00
#
_symmetry.space_group_name_H-M   'P 1'
#
loop_
_entity.id
_entity.type
_entity.pdbx_description
1 polymer ?
#
loop_
_entity_poly.entity_id
_entity_poly.type
_entity_poly.pdbx_seq_one_letter_code
_entity_poly.pdbx_strand_id
1 'polypeptide(L)'
;QLVCEDVNVDRFYPVLYPKASRLILAFDEHVLSNHFKFGVIYQKLGQTSEEELFGTTEESPAFAEFLDVLGQRVQLRDFKGFRGGLDVTHGQTGSESVYCHFRDKEIMFHVSTKLPYTEGDAQQLQRKRHIGNDIVAIVFQDENTPFVPDMIASNFLHAFVVVQL
;
A
#
# COMPACT_ATOMS: atom_id res chain seq x y z
N GLN A 1 33.31 20.12 14.81
CA GLN A 1 32.09 19.96 15.62
C GLN A 1 31.97 18.47 15.95
N LEU A 2 31.79 18.10 17.21
CA LEU A 2 31.53 16.71 17.61
C LEU A 2 30.08 16.34 17.26
N VAL A 3 29.79 15.05 17.08
CA VAL A 3 28.51 14.57 16.49
C VAL A 3 27.34 14.59 17.48
N CYS A 4 27.58 14.38 18.78
CA CYS A 4 26.55 14.41 19.81
C CYS A 4 27.13 14.89 21.15
N GLU A 5 26.68 16.06 21.62
CA GLU A 5 27.19 16.72 22.83
C GLU A 5 26.62 16.10 24.12
N ASP A 6 25.51 15.37 24.03
CA ASP A 6 24.85 14.71 25.16
C ASP A 6 25.56 13.44 25.64
N VAL A 7 26.54 12.95 24.87
CA VAL A 7 27.27 11.73 25.21
C VAL A 7 28.27 12.01 26.33
N ASN A 8 27.91 11.60 27.56
CA ASN A 8 28.77 11.71 28.74
C ASN A 8 29.24 10.33 29.22
N VAL A 9 30.40 9.89 28.73
CA VAL A 9 31.02 8.61 29.11
C VAL A 9 32.51 8.77 29.35
N ASP A 10 33.06 8.03 30.31
CA ASP A 10 34.49 8.12 30.65
C ASP A 10 35.41 7.53 29.56
N ARG A 11 34.91 6.56 28.78
CA ARG A 11 35.67 5.88 27.71
C ARG A 11 34.78 5.09 26.76
N PHE A 12 35.32 4.77 25.58
CA PHE A 12 34.78 3.80 24.63
C PHE A 12 35.64 2.53 24.60
N TYR A 13 35.07 1.44 24.09
CA TYR A 13 35.77 0.15 23.91
C TYR A 13 35.84 -0.23 22.42
N PRO A 14 36.95 -0.82 21.96
CA PRO A 14 37.09 -1.23 20.57
C PRO A 14 36.19 -2.42 20.24
N VAL A 15 35.53 -2.37 19.08
CA VAL A 15 34.75 -3.48 18.56
C VAL A 15 35.69 -4.47 17.85
N LEU A 16 35.96 -5.61 18.48
CA LEU A 16 36.96 -6.59 18.01
C LEU A 16 36.36 -7.77 17.22
N TYR A 17 35.03 -7.87 17.15
CA TYR A 17 34.38 -9.00 16.50
C TYR A 17 34.48 -8.90 14.96
N PRO A 18 35.06 -9.89 14.26
CA PRO A 18 35.31 -9.79 12.81
C PRO A 18 34.07 -9.59 11.94
N LYS A 19 32.88 -9.96 12.42
CA LYS A 19 31.61 -9.75 11.68
C LYS A 19 30.81 -8.54 12.16
N ALA A 20 31.34 -7.72 13.07
CA ALA A 20 30.62 -6.60 13.64
C ALA A 20 30.14 -5.59 12.59
N SER A 21 30.96 -5.30 11.57
CA SER A 21 30.59 -4.38 10.49
C SER A 21 29.31 -4.79 9.76
N ARG A 22 29.09 -6.10 9.56
CA ARG A 22 27.86 -6.62 8.93
C ARG A 22 26.63 -6.46 9.83
N LEU A 23 26.80 -6.62 11.14
CA LEU A 23 25.72 -6.45 12.11
C LEU A 23 25.34 -4.98 12.26
N ILE A 24 26.33 -4.08 12.28
CA ILE A 24 26.11 -2.63 12.33
C ILE A 24 25.42 -2.17 11.04
N LEU A 25 25.86 -2.64 9.87
CA LEU A 25 25.19 -2.29 8.61
C LEU A 25 23.73 -2.76 8.59
N ALA A 26 23.47 -4.01 9.00
CA ALA A 26 22.10 -4.52 9.10
C ALA A 26 21.25 -3.74 10.11
N PHE A 27 21.87 -3.24 11.19
CA PHE A 27 21.22 -2.34 12.13
C PHE A 27 20.98 -0.97 11.51
N ASP A 28 21.90 -0.36 10.77
CA ASP A 28 21.66 0.95 10.15
C ASP A 28 20.56 0.87 9.07
N GLU A 29 20.51 -0.23 8.32
CA GLU A 29 19.56 -0.43 7.23
C GLU A 29 18.19 -0.98 7.67
N HIS A 30 18.00 -1.32 8.96
CA HIS A 30 16.77 -2.00 9.42
C HIS A 30 15.47 -1.21 9.18
N VAL A 31 15.57 0.12 9.05
CA VAL A 31 14.44 1.01 8.77
C VAL A 31 14.12 1.14 7.28
N LEU A 32 15.02 0.69 6.40
CA LEU A 32 14.83 0.76 4.96
C LEU A 32 13.90 -0.38 4.50
N SER A 33 12.73 -0.03 3.98
CA SER A 33 11.88 -0.99 3.28
C SER A 33 12.12 -0.93 1.78
N ASN A 34 12.28 -2.11 1.18
CA ASN A 34 12.29 -2.31 -0.27
C ASN A 34 10.92 -2.74 -0.81
N HIS A 35 9.95 -2.94 0.08
CA HIS A 35 8.63 -3.44 -0.26
C HIS A 35 7.57 -2.42 0.20
N PHE A 36 6.70 -2.03 -0.72
CA PHE A 36 5.63 -1.08 -0.45
C PHE A 36 4.29 -1.63 -0.89
N LYS A 37 3.26 -1.25 -0.16
CA LYS A 37 1.87 -1.56 -0.47
C LYS A 37 1.03 -0.29 -0.37
N PHE A 38 0.18 -0.08 -1.35
CA PHE A 38 -0.66 1.12 -1.44
C PHE A 38 -2.08 0.75 -1.83
N GLY A 39 -3.05 1.37 -1.17
CA GLY A 39 -4.44 1.27 -1.55
C GLY A 39 -4.71 1.98 -2.87
N VAL A 40 -5.62 1.47 -3.68
CA VAL A 40 -6.19 2.20 -4.83
C VAL A 40 -7.70 2.10 -4.72
N ILE A 41 -8.35 3.25 -4.56
CA ILE A 41 -9.79 3.38 -4.39
C ILE A 41 -10.35 4.14 -5.59
N TYR A 42 -11.41 3.62 -6.18
CA TYR A 42 -12.14 4.29 -7.25
C TYR A 42 -13.39 4.98 -6.68
N GLN A 43 -13.44 6.30 -6.78
CA GLN A 43 -14.53 7.14 -6.30
C GLN A 43 -15.35 7.65 -7.49
N LYS A 44 -16.60 7.20 -7.60
CA LYS A 44 -17.56 7.70 -8.57
C LYS A 44 -18.16 9.04 -8.11
N LEU A 45 -18.76 9.76 -9.06
CA LEU A 45 -19.41 11.04 -8.81
C LEU A 45 -20.37 10.97 -7.62
N GLY A 46 -20.14 11.84 -6.63
CA GLY A 46 -21.03 12.00 -5.48
C GLY A 46 -20.90 10.94 -4.38
N GLN A 47 -20.05 9.92 -4.54
CA GLN A 47 -19.77 8.96 -3.48
C GLN A 47 -19.00 9.63 -2.34
N THR A 48 -19.55 9.57 -1.13
CA THR A 48 -18.98 10.27 0.05
C THR A 48 -18.97 9.43 1.32
N SER A 49 -19.50 8.21 1.28
CA SER A 49 -19.46 7.25 2.38
C SER A 49 -18.44 6.13 2.14
N GLU A 50 -17.91 5.57 3.23
CA GLU A 50 -17.00 4.41 3.18
C GLU A 50 -17.61 3.21 2.44
N GLU A 51 -18.90 2.97 2.66
CA GLU A 51 -19.68 1.91 1.98
C GLU A 51 -19.69 2.11 0.47
N GLU A 52 -19.95 3.32 -0.01
CA GLU A 52 -19.93 3.63 -1.44
C GLU A 52 -18.54 3.47 -2.05
N LEU A 53 -17.51 3.96 -1.35
CA LEU A 53 -16.11 3.92 -1.81
C LEU A 53 -15.60 2.48 -1.98
N PHE A 54 -15.90 1.59 -1.03
CA PHE A 54 -15.51 0.18 -1.13
C PHE A 54 -16.53 -0.69 -1.86
N GLY A 55 -17.77 -0.23 -2.06
CA GLY A 55 -18.83 -0.96 -2.76
C GLY A 55 -18.66 -1.01 -4.28
N THR A 56 -17.82 -0.15 -4.86
CA THR A 56 -17.64 -0.08 -6.32
C THR A 56 -16.96 -1.33 -6.89
N THR A 57 -17.64 -2.02 -7.81
CA THR A 57 -17.12 -3.23 -8.49
C THR A 57 -16.75 -3.01 -9.95
N GLU A 58 -17.43 -2.08 -10.63
CA GLU A 58 -17.17 -1.75 -12.02
C GLU A 58 -15.99 -0.79 -12.18
N GLU A 59 -15.14 -1.05 -13.18
CA GLU A 59 -14.02 -0.18 -13.58
C GLU A 59 -14.47 0.70 -14.76
N SER A 60 -14.22 2.02 -14.71
CA SER A 60 -14.37 2.88 -15.90
C SER A 60 -13.21 2.64 -16.88
N PRO A 61 -13.36 3.00 -18.18
CA PRO A 61 -12.26 2.94 -19.13
C PRO A 61 -11.04 3.75 -18.68
N ALA A 62 -11.25 4.95 -18.13
CA ALA A 62 -10.17 5.80 -17.65
C ALA A 62 -9.51 5.23 -16.39
N PHE A 63 -10.27 4.63 -15.48
CA PHE A 63 -9.69 3.94 -14.33
C PHE A 63 -8.86 2.73 -14.77
N ALA A 64 -9.36 1.94 -15.73
CA ALA A 64 -8.62 0.80 -16.25
C ALA A 64 -7.30 1.23 -16.93
N GLU A 65 -7.31 2.32 -17.70
CA GLU A 65 -6.10 2.90 -18.30
C GLU A 65 -5.13 3.44 -17.24
N PHE A 66 -5.65 4.12 -16.21
CA PHE A 66 -4.85 4.60 -15.09
C PHE A 66 -4.14 3.46 -14.35
N LEU A 67 -4.83 2.33 -14.13
CA LEU A 67 -4.22 1.14 -13.53
C LEU A 67 -3.05 0.59 -14.37
N ASP A 68 -3.13 0.68 -15.69
CA ASP A 68 -2.05 0.26 -16.59
C ASP A 68 -0.85 1.22 -16.56
N VAL A 69 -1.07 2.50 -16.21
CA VAL A 69 0.01 3.47 -15.95
C VAL A 69 0.69 3.20 -14.61
N LEU A 70 -0.05 2.78 -13.57
CA LEU A 70 0.50 2.49 -12.25
C LEU A 70 1.48 1.30 -12.25
N GLY A 71 1.19 0.28 -13.06
CA GLY A 71 2.02 -0.91 -13.10
C GLY A 71 1.46 -2.02 -13.98
N GLN A 72 2.10 -3.18 -13.88
CA GLN A 72 1.69 -4.37 -14.61
C GLN A 72 0.55 -5.08 -13.87
N ARG A 73 -0.47 -5.49 -14.61
CA ARG A 73 -1.47 -6.45 -14.11
C ARG A 73 -0.84 -7.83 -13.93
N VAL A 74 -0.93 -8.39 -12.74
CA VAL A 74 -0.35 -9.68 -12.38
C VAL A 74 -1.43 -10.62 -11.85
N GLN A 75 -1.36 -11.89 -12.25
CA GLN A 75 -2.17 -12.94 -11.64
C GLN A 75 -1.62 -13.25 -10.26
N LEU A 76 -2.49 -13.31 -9.25
CA LEU A 76 -2.07 -13.57 -7.87
C LEU A 76 -1.71 -15.03 -7.65
N ARG A 77 -2.39 -15.95 -8.34
CA ARG A 77 -2.08 -17.38 -8.25
C ARG A 77 -0.63 -17.64 -8.68
N ASP A 78 0.13 -18.25 -7.78
CA ASP A 78 1.55 -18.58 -7.97
C ASP A 78 2.49 -17.37 -8.19
N PHE A 79 2.05 -16.15 -7.89
CA PHE A 79 2.86 -14.93 -7.99
C PHE A 79 4.12 -15.03 -7.11
N LYS A 80 5.27 -14.60 -7.64
CA LYS A 80 6.59 -14.77 -7.00
C LYS A 80 7.19 -13.49 -6.42
N GLY A 81 6.64 -12.32 -6.76
CA GLY A 81 7.09 -11.05 -6.21
C GLY A 81 6.47 -10.76 -4.84
N PHE A 82 6.71 -9.55 -4.35
CA PHE A 82 6.13 -9.07 -3.10
C PHE A 82 4.59 -9.03 -3.16
N ARG A 83 3.95 -9.89 -2.37
CA ARG A 83 2.49 -10.09 -2.40
C ARG A 83 1.67 -9.05 -1.64
N GLY A 84 2.28 -8.12 -0.88
CA GLY A 84 1.54 -7.08 -0.13
C GLY A 84 0.58 -7.57 0.97
N GLY A 85 0.52 -8.89 1.23
CA GLY A 85 -0.49 -9.49 2.11
C GLY A 85 -1.67 -10.12 1.36
N LEU A 86 -1.68 -10.08 0.03
CA LEU A 86 -2.62 -10.80 -0.82
C LEU A 86 -2.35 -12.32 -0.79
N ASP A 87 -3.40 -13.09 -1.06
CA ASP A 87 -3.38 -14.53 -1.17
C ASP A 87 -2.94 -14.97 -2.58
N VAL A 88 -1.83 -15.71 -2.63
CA VAL A 88 -1.23 -16.22 -3.87
C VAL A 88 -1.43 -17.72 -4.05
N THR A 89 -2.12 -18.38 -3.11
CA THR A 89 -2.29 -19.85 -3.08
C THR A 89 -3.74 -20.29 -3.24
N HIS A 90 -4.70 -19.63 -2.58
CA HIS A 90 -6.11 -20.09 -2.58
C HIS A 90 -7.10 -19.13 -3.26
N GLY A 91 -6.64 -17.97 -3.75
CA GLY A 91 -7.47 -17.00 -4.47
C GLY A 91 -8.47 -16.24 -3.60
N GLN A 92 -8.24 -16.13 -2.29
CA GLN A 92 -9.15 -15.47 -1.35
C GLN A 92 -9.13 -13.94 -1.42
N THR A 93 -8.22 -13.35 -2.19
CA THR A 93 -8.06 -11.88 -2.30
C THR A 93 -8.14 -11.40 -3.75
N GLY A 94 -8.94 -12.09 -4.56
CA GLY A 94 -9.06 -11.82 -5.99
C GLY A 94 -8.14 -12.71 -6.83
N SER A 95 -8.28 -12.62 -8.15
CA SER A 95 -7.48 -13.37 -9.12
C SER A 95 -6.25 -12.59 -9.60
N GLU A 96 -6.33 -11.26 -9.62
CA GLU A 96 -5.29 -10.38 -10.13
C GLU A 96 -5.13 -9.11 -9.27
N SER A 97 -3.99 -8.43 -9.44
CA SER A 97 -3.77 -7.07 -8.95
C SER A 97 -2.83 -6.30 -9.87
N VAL A 98 -2.48 -5.06 -9.50
CA VAL A 98 -1.46 -4.24 -10.16
C VAL A 98 -0.18 -4.25 -9.31
N TYR A 99 0.96 -4.40 -9.98
CA TYR A 99 2.27 -4.53 -9.35
C TYR A 99 3.35 -3.86 -10.22
N CYS A 100 4.36 -3.25 -9.60
CA CYS A 100 5.51 -2.74 -10.35
C CYS A 100 6.82 -2.80 -9.56
N HIS A 101 7.92 -2.74 -10.30
CA HIS A 101 9.25 -2.45 -9.77
C HIS A 101 9.57 -0.97 -10.02
N PHE A 102 9.95 -0.24 -8.97
CA PHE A 102 10.34 1.16 -9.09
C PHE A 102 11.58 1.45 -8.24
N ARG A 103 12.70 1.79 -8.89
CA ARG A 103 13.98 2.09 -8.22
C ARG A 103 14.40 1.00 -7.22
N ASP A 104 14.46 -0.24 -7.71
CA ASP A 104 14.80 -1.45 -6.93
C ASP A 104 13.85 -1.77 -5.77
N LYS A 105 12.66 -1.16 -5.76
CA LYS A 105 11.58 -1.46 -4.80
C LYS A 105 10.46 -2.21 -5.49
N GLU A 106 9.84 -3.12 -4.76
CA GLU A 106 8.64 -3.82 -5.18
C GLU A 106 7.40 -3.11 -4.62
N ILE A 107 6.42 -2.84 -5.47
CA ILE A 107 5.19 -2.14 -5.08
C ILE A 107 3.99 -3.01 -5.46
N MET A 108 3.22 -3.42 -4.44
CA MET A 108 1.94 -4.11 -4.62
C MET A 108 0.79 -3.13 -4.40
N PHE A 109 -0.13 -3.02 -5.34
CA PHE A 109 -1.33 -2.20 -5.16
C PHE A 109 -2.49 -3.06 -4.63
N HIS A 110 -3.25 -2.52 -3.68
CA HIS A 110 -4.52 -3.09 -3.24
C HIS A 110 -5.65 -2.35 -3.95
N VAL A 111 -6.01 -2.84 -5.15
CA VAL A 111 -7.03 -2.19 -5.98
C VAL A 111 -8.43 -2.61 -5.53
N SER A 112 -9.26 -1.66 -5.11
CA SER A 112 -10.57 -1.94 -4.51
C SER A 112 -11.47 -2.80 -5.41
N THR A 113 -11.50 -2.53 -6.72
CA THR A 113 -12.29 -3.27 -7.71
C THR A 113 -11.79 -4.70 -7.96
N LYS A 114 -10.51 -4.98 -7.70
CA LYS A 114 -9.89 -6.31 -7.89
C LYS A 114 -9.94 -7.18 -6.64
N LEU A 115 -10.20 -6.58 -5.49
CA LEU A 115 -10.45 -7.29 -4.24
C LEU A 115 -11.89 -7.84 -4.22
N PRO A 116 -12.13 -9.01 -3.57
CA PRO A 116 -13.44 -9.63 -3.54
C PRO A 116 -14.52 -8.70 -2.99
N TYR A 117 -15.65 -8.65 -3.68
CA TYR A 117 -16.87 -8.02 -3.19
C TYR A 117 -17.67 -9.03 -2.38
N THR A 118 -18.21 -8.61 -1.24
CA THR A 118 -19.06 -9.45 -0.38
C THR A 118 -20.47 -8.89 -0.35
N GLU A 119 -21.44 -9.60 -0.93
CA GLU A 119 -22.83 -9.18 -0.91
C GLU A 119 -23.38 -9.12 0.52
N GLY A 120 -24.10 -8.06 0.86
CA GLY A 120 -24.66 -7.84 2.21
C GLY A 120 -23.67 -7.31 3.26
N ASP A 121 -22.38 -7.16 2.92
CA ASP A 121 -21.39 -6.52 3.79
C ASP A 121 -21.19 -5.05 3.41
N ALA A 122 -21.97 -4.15 4.03
CA ALA A 122 -21.87 -2.71 3.78
C ALA A 122 -20.46 -2.14 4.03
N GLN A 123 -19.66 -2.74 4.93
CA GLN A 123 -18.31 -2.27 5.21
C GLN A 123 -17.25 -2.85 4.26
N GLN A 124 -17.62 -3.84 3.45
CA GLN A 124 -16.71 -4.57 2.56
C GLN A 124 -15.39 -4.93 3.26
N LEU A 125 -15.49 -5.64 4.39
CA LEU A 125 -14.37 -5.93 5.29
C LEU A 125 -13.20 -6.63 4.57
N GLN A 126 -13.48 -7.44 3.55
CA GLN A 126 -12.45 -8.07 2.72
C GLN A 126 -11.60 -7.06 1.95
N ARG A 127 -12.16 -5.93 1.54
CA ARG A 127 -11.44 -4.84 0.88
C ARG A 127 -10.75 -3.95 1.91
N LYS A 128 -11.51 -3.55 2.94
CA LYS A 128 -11.05 -2.67 4.02
C LYS A 128 -9.88 -3.25 4.80
N ARG A 129 -9.82 -4.56 5.05
CA ARG A 129 -8.68 -5.19 5.77
C ARG A 129 -7.35 -5.09 5.02
N HIS A 130 -7.36 -4.87 3.71
CA HIS A 130 -6.13 -4.67 2.93
C HIS A 130 -5.84 -3.19 2.82
N ILE A 131 -6.74 -2.42 2.17
CA ILE A 131 -6.55 -0.98 1.91
C ILE A 131 -6.49 -0.19 3.22
N GLY A 132 -7.37 -0.48 4.17
CA GLY A 132 -7.40 0.19 5.48
C GLY A 132 -6.22 -0.16 6.39
N ASN A 133 -5.36 -1.11 6.03
CA ASN A 133 -4.11 -1.42 6.72
C ASN A 133 -2.86 -0.96 5.93
N ASP A 134 -3.06 -0.18 4.87
CA ASP A 134 -1.99 0.54 4.19
C ASP A 134 -1.77 1.92 4.83
N ILE A 135 -0.61 2.52 4.57
CA ILE A 135 -0.26 3.85 5.10
C ILE A 135 -0.71 4.95 4.14
N VAL A 136 -0.59 4.68 2.84
CA VAL A 136 -0.92 5.63 1.76
C VAL A 136 -1.88 4.96 0.79
N ALA A 137 -2.89 5.71 0.34
CA ALA A 137 -3.80 5.27 -0.70
C ALA A 137 -3.91 6.30 -1.83
N ILE A 138 -4.19 5.81 -3.03
CA ILE A 138 -4.52 6.60 -4.20
C ILE A 138 -6.04 6.59 -4.34
N VAL A 139 -6.64 7.76 -4.55
CA VAL A 139 -8.07 7.90 -4.87
C VAL A 139 -8.18 8.36 -6.30
N PHE A 140 -8.73 7.52 -7.16
CA PHE A 140 -8.99 7.86 -8.55
C PHE A 140 -10.43 8.34 -8.73
N GLN A 141 -10.62 9.39 -9.53
CA GLN A 141 -11.90 10.00 -9.83
C GLN A 141 -12.04 10.23 -11.34
N ASP A 142 -13.14 9.75 -11.94
CA ASP A 142 -13.51 10.18 -13.31
C ASP A 142 -14.02 11.63 -13.32
N GLU A 143 -14.72 12.02 -12.25
CA GLU A 143 -15.31 13.34 -12.08
C GLU A 143 -15.01 13.87 -10.69
N ASN A 144 -14.77 15.18 -10.60
CA ASN A 144 -14.43 15.85 -9.35
C ASN A 144 -15.49 15.57 -8.27
N THR A 145 -15.08 14.86 -7.23
CA THR A 145 -15.87 14.62 -6.03
C THR A 145 -15.03 15.01 -4.82
N PRO A 146 -15.56 15.83 -3.88
CA PRO A 146 -14.82 16.13 -2.67
C PRO A 146 -14.39 14.84 -1.95
N PHE A 147 -13.12 14.76 -1.56
CA PHE A 147 -12.58 13.68 -0.76
C PHE A 147 -11.89 14.26 0.48
N VAL A 148 -12.18 13.69 1.64
CA VAL A 148 -11.45 13.98 2.88
C VAL A 148 -11.07 12.67 3.57
N PRO A 149 -9.91 12.60 4.25
CA PRO A 149 -9.46 11.39 4.95
C PRO A 149 -10.52 10.78 5.89
N ASP A 150 -11.31 11.62 6.56
CA ASP A 150 -12.36 11.23 7.50
C ASP A 150 -13.48 10.37 6.88
N MET A 151 -13.56 10.31 5.53
CA MET A 151 -14.49 9.43 4.83
C MET A 151 -14.18 7.94 5.03
N ILE A 152 -12.95 7.59 5.43
CA ILE A 152 -12.50 6.21 5.62
C ILE A 152 -11.99 6.06 7.05
N ALA A 153 -12.63 5.17 7.82
CA ALA A 153 -12.25 4.92 9.19
C ALA A 153 -11.08 3.91 9.24
N SER A 154 -9.86 4.42 9.42
CA SER A 154 -8.64 3.62 9.56
C SER A 154 -7.64 4.27 10.53
N ASN A 155 -6.95 3.45 11.31
CA ASN A 155 -5.81 3.88 12.15
C ASN A 155 -4.47 3.87 11.39
N PHE A 156 -4.45 3.36 10.15
CA PHE A 156 -3.23 3.16 9.37
C PHE A 156 -3.14 4.10 8.18
N LEU A 157 -4.25 4.45 7.52
CA LEU A 157 -4.23 5.38 6.40
C LEU A 157 -3.97 6.80 6.90
N HIS A 158 -2.83 7.36 6.51
CA HIS A 158 -2.40 8.70 6.93
C HIS A 158 -2.26 9.69 5.78
N ALA A 159 -2.10 9.22 4.54
CA ALA A 159 -1.95 10.08 3.38
C ALA A 159 -2.73 9.55 2.17
N PHE A 160 -3.27 10.48 1.40
CA PHE A 160 -4.04 10.19 0.20
C PHE A 160 -3.50 11.01 -0.98
N VAL A 161 -3.43 10.38 -2.15
CA VAL A 161 -3.13 11.05 -3.42
C VAL A 161 -4.37 10.97 -4.29
N VAL A 162 -5.03 12.10 -4.50
CA VAL A 162 -6.19 12.19 -5.40
C VAL A 162 -5.70 12.41 -6.82
N VAL A 163 -6.13 11.55 -7.74
CA VAL A 163 -5.87 11.64 -9.18
C VAL A 163 -7.23 11.74 -9.87
N GLN A 164 -7.45 12.85 -10.56
CA GLN A 164 -8.67 13.11 -11.32
C GLN A 164 -8.33 13.25 -12.80
N LEU A 165 -9.18 12.71 -13.68
CA LEU A 165 -9.13 12.99 -15.12
C LEU A 165 -9.60 14.41 -15.45
#